data_AF-A0A3N5X6I5-F1
#
_entry.id   AF-A0A3N5X6I5-F1
#
_cell.length_a   1.000
_cell.length_b   1.000
_cell.length_c   1.000
_cell.angle_alpha   90.00
_cell.angle_beta   90.00
_cell.angle_gamma   90.00
#
_symmetry.space_group_name_H-M   'P 1'
#
loop_
_entity.id
_entity.type
_entity.pdbx_description
1 polymer ?
#
loop_
_entity_poly.entity_id
_entity_poly.type
_entity_poly.pdbx_seq_one_letter_code
_entity_poly.pdbx_strand_id
1 'polypeptide(L)'
;MEIELTSSSPLLTPSGDLAQIGWARQALLDCNLEQAAFYPPALRFIQRYRLKRWDYYAVFTPRRFFSATIADLGYAANVFVYTLDWSTSALHEEGLILPASSVHLPR
;
A
#
# COMPACT_ATOMS: atom_id res chain seq x y z
N MET A 1 -21.30 10.43 12.30
CA MET A 1 -21.61 9.00 12.13
C MET A 1 -21.04 8.61 10.77
N GLU A 2 -20.10 7.67 10.72
CA GLU A 2 -19.47 7.24 9.46
C GLU A 2 -20.29 6.11 8.82
N ILE A 3 -20.32 6.06 7.49
CA ILE A 3 -21.12 5.10 6.71
C ILE A 3 -20.32 3.80 6.53
N GLU A 4 -20.93 2.66 6.86
CA GLU A 4 -20.38 1.34 6.55
C GLU A 4 -20.68 0.97 5.08
N LEU A 5 -19.64 0.62 4.33
CA LEU A 5 -19.73 0.13 2.96
C LEU A 5 -19.95 -1.39 2.97
N THR A 6 -20.92 -1.86 2.19
CA THR A 6 -21.31 -3.27 2.12
C THR A 6 -21.28 -3.83 0.69
N SER A 7 -21.00 -3.00 -0.30
CA SER A 7 -20.90 -3.37 -1.71
C SER A 7 -19.52 -3.04 -2.28
N SER A 8 -19.04 -3.89 -3.19
CA SER A 8 -17.78 -3.65 -3.89
C SER A 8 -17.90 -2.50 -4.89
N SER A 9 -16.83 -1.73 -5.05
CA SER A 9 -16.70 -0.72 -6.12
C SER A 9 -15.24 -0.39 -6.39
N PRO A 10 -14.93 0.33 -7.48
CA PRO A 10 -13.67 1.06 -7.57
C PRO A 10 -13.53 2.04 -6.40
N LEU A 11 -12.31 2.34 -5.97
CA LEU A 11 -12.04 3.42 -5.02
C LEU A 11 -12.28 4.79 -5.67
N LEU A 12 -11.76 4.97 -6.88
CA LEU A 12 -11.81 6.22 -7.63
C LEU A 12 -12.69 6.08 -8.87
N THR A 13 -13.50 7.11 -9.13
CA THR A 13 -14.22 7.29 -10.40
C THR A 13 -13.23 7.62 -11.53
N PRO A 14 -13.64 7.57 -12.81
CA PRO A 14 -12.80 8.01 -13.93
C PRO A 14 -12.38 9.50 -13.88
N SER A 15 -13.05 10.32 -13.07
CA SER A 15 -12.67 11.71 -12.81
C SER A 15 -11.62 11.85 -11.69
N GLY A 16 -11.32 10.77 -10.96
CA GLY A 16 -10.40 10.75 -9.82
C GLY A 16 -11.04 11.12 -8.48
N ASP A 17 -12.37 11.19 -8.42
CA ASP A 17 -13.13 11.42 -7.18
C ASP A 17 -13.38 10.10 -6.45
N LEU A 18 -13.68 10.15 -5.15
CA LEU A 18 -14.08 8.95 -4.40
C LEU A 18 -15.44 8.43 -4.91
N ALA A 19 -15.49 7.16 -5.33
CA ALA A 19 -16.73 6.54 -5.79
C ALA A 19 -17.72 6.25 -4.64
N GLN A 20 -17.17 5.91 -3.47
CA GLN A 20 -17.90 5.73 -2.21
C GLN A 20 -17.08 6.34 -1.08
N ILE A 21 -17.77 6.88 -0.06
CA ILE A 21 -17.14 7.47 1.13
C ILE A 21 -17.66 6.70 2.35
N GLY A 22 -16.77 6.03 3.07
CA GLY A 22 -17.13 5.23 4.23
C GLY A 22 -15.99 4.30 4.67
N TRP A 23 -16.32 3.38 5.57
CA TRP A 23 -15.43 2.32 6.07
C TRP A 23 -16.00 0.95 5.72
N ALA A 24 -15.15 -0.07 5.58
CA ALA A 24 -15.59 -1.43 5.24
C ALA A 24 -14.96 -2.46 6.18
N ARG A 25 -15.69 -3.55 6.48
CA ARG A 25 -15.16 -4.70 7.27
C ARG A 25 -14.25 -5.62 6.47
N GLN A 26 -14.32 -5.52 5.14
CA GLN A 26 -13.59 -6.34 4.18
C GLN A 26 -13.04 -5.42 3.09
N ALA A 27 -12.08 -5.91 2.31
CA ALA A 27 -11.55 -5.20 1.16
C ALA A 27 -12.60 -5.15 0.02
N LEU A 28 -13.50 -4.17 0.10
CA LEU A 28 -14.57 -3.97 -0.88
C LEU A 28 -14.19 -2.98 -1.99
N LEU A 29 -13.24 -2.08 -1.74
CA LEU A 29 -12.81 -1.07 -2.68
C LEU A 29 -11.59 -1.55 -3.46
N ASP A 30 -11.69 -1.62 -4.79
CA ASP A 30 -10.54 -1.87 -5.67
C ASP A 30 -9.61 -0.65 -5.65
N CYS A 31 -8.34 -0.86 -5.29
CA CYS A 31 -7.32 0.17 -5.16
C CYS A 31 -6.81 0.65 -6.54
N ASN A 32 -7.72 1.19 -7.36
CA ASN A 32 -7.50 1.63 -8.74
C ASN A 32 -6.83 3.02 -8.84
N LEU A 33 -5.69 3.21 -8.16
CA LEU A 33 -4.99 4.50 -8.03
C LEU A 33 -4.48 5.08 -9.36
N GLU A 34 -4.46 4.32 -10.45
CA GLU A 34 -4.21 4.87 -11.78
C GLU A 34 -5.24 5.92 -12.21
N GLN A 35 -6.44 5.90 -11.62
CA GLN A 35 -7.50 6.88 -11.86
C GLN A 35 -7.33 8.18 -11.06
N ALA A 36 -6.32 8.29 -10.19
CA ALA A 36 -6.07 9.54 -9.47
C ALA A 36 -5.89 10.71 -10.45
N ALA A 37 -6.41 11.89 -10.12
CA ALA A 37 -6.44 13.02 -11.05
C ALA A 37 -6.15 14.37 -10.37
N PHE A 38 -5.19 14.41 -9.46
CA PHE A 38 -4.86 15.63 -8.69
C PHE A 38 -3.94 16.62 -9.43
N TYR A 39 -3.39 16.25 -10.59
CA TYR A 39 -2.71 17.19 -11.48
C TYR A 39 -3.58 17.60 -12.67
N PRO A 40 -3.36 18.80 -13.24
CA PRO A 40 -3.99 19.22 -14.49
C PRO A 40 -3.72 18.20 -15.61
N PRO A 41 -4.60 18.07 -16.62
CA PRO A 41 -4.47 17.08 -17.69
C PRO A 41 -3.08 17.02 -18.35
N ALA A 42 -2.44 18.18 -18.56
CA ALA A 42 -1.11 18.29 -19.16
C ALA A 42 0.02 17.68 -18.31
N LEU A 43 -0.20 17.48 -17.01
CA LEU A 43 0.79 16.96 -16.04
C LEU A 43 0.36 15.63 -15.40
N ARG A 44 -0.73 15.00 -15.85
CA ARG A 44 -1.19 13.73 -15.27
C ARG A 44 -0.13 12.61 -15.33
N PHE A 45 0.71 12.57 -16.37
CA PHE A 45 1.72 11.53 -16.53
C PHE A 45 2.79 11.51 -15.41
N ILE A 46 3.04 12.64 -14.71
CA ILE A 46 4.00 12.71 -13.60
C ILE A 46 3.38 12.38 -12.24
N GLN A 47 2.06 12.20 -12.15
CA GLN A 47 1.37 11.95 -10.88
C GLN A 47 1.82 10.66 -10.19
N ARG A 48 2.23 9.65 -10.99
CA ARG A 48 2.74 8.37 -10.49
C ARG A 48 3.91 8.54 -9.50
N TYR A 49 4.70 9.61 -9.64
CA TYR A 49 5.83 9.90 -8.75
C TYR A 49 5.41 10.47 -7.39
N ARG A 50 4.14 10.90 -7.26
CA ARG A 50 3.54 11.41 -6.02
C ARG A 50 2.65 10.38 -5.33
N LEU A 51 2.16 9.38 -6.06
CA LEU A 51 1.44 8.24 -5.49
C LEU A 51 2.43 7.28 -4.83
N LYS A 52 2.07 6.79 -3.65
CA LYS A 52 2.88 5.86 -2.87
C LYS A 52 1.97 4.74 -2.36
N ARG A 53 2.46 3.51 -2.38
CA ARG A 53 1.73 2.31 -1.95
C ARG A 53 2.59 1.49 -1.01
N TRP A 54 1.98 0.89 0.00
CA TRP A 54 2.65 0.01 0.95
C TRP A 54 1.78 -1.20 1.24
N ASP A 55 2.40 -2.37 1.19
CA ASP A 55 1.86 -3.57 1.79
C ASP A 55 2.68 -3.95 3.01
N TYR A 56 1.98 -4.27 4.10
CA TYR A 56 2.56 -4.72 5.34
C TYR A 56 2.12 -6.15 5.61
N TYR A 57 3.09 -7.04 5.72
CA TYR A 57 2.89 -8.42 6.08
C TYR A 57 3.52 -8.65 7.45
N ALA A 58 2.80 -9.33 8.32
CA ALA A 58 3.29 -9.66 9.65
C ALA A 58 2.84 -11.07 10.03
N VAL A 59 3.78 -11.85 10.58
CA VAL A 59 3.54 -13.17 11.13
C VAL A 59 4.01 -13.17 12.58
N PHE A 60 3.07 -13.44 13.48
CA PHE A 60 3.32 -13.54 14.91
C PHE A 60 3.38 -15.02 15.30
N THR A 61 4.45 -15.41 15.99
CA THR A 61 4.59 -16.74 16.58
C THR A 61 4.96 -16.59 18.07
N PRO A 62 4.81 -17.65 18.89
CA PRO A 62 5.19 -17.59 20.30
C PRO A 62 6.67 -17.31 20.55
N ARG A 63 7.56 -17.55 19.58
CA ARG A 63 9.01 -17.36 19.73
C ARG A 63 9.56 -16.17 18.95
N ARG A 64 8.92 -15.80 17.85
CA ARG A 64 9.39 -14.77 16.93
C ARG A 64 8.26 -13.94 16.34
N PHE A 65 8.60 -12.70 16.00
CA PHE A 65 7.85 -11.86 15.09
C PHE A 65 8.64 -11.71 13.80
N PHE A 66 7.95 -11.85 12.68
CA PHE A 66 8.48 -11.55 11.36
C PHE A 66 7.56 -10.54 10.69
N SER A 67 8.13 -9.50 10.09
CA SER A 67 7.37 -8.62 9.21
C SER A 67 8.13 -8.34 7.93
N ALA A 68 7.37 -8.11 6.88
CA ALA A 68 7.88 -7.67 5.59
C ALA A 68 7.04 -6.48 5.14
N THR A 69 7.73 -5.41 4.73
CA THR A 69 7.10 -4.24 4.13
C THR A 69 7.57 -4.11 2.70
N ILE A 70 6.64 -3.90 1.79
CA ILE A 70 6.91 -3.63 0.38
C ILE A 70 6.31 -2.27 0.06
N ALA A 71 7.17 -1.29 -0.23
CA ALA A 71 6.77 0.06 -0.58
C ALA A 71 7.07 0.35 -2.05
N ASP A 72 6.06 0.77 -2.81
CA ASP A 72 6.23 1.38 -4.13
C ASP A 72 6.12 2.90 -3.98
N LEU A 73 7.24 3.59 -4.19
CA LEU A 73 7.33 5.04 -4.12
C LEU A 73 7.12 5.71 -5.49
N GLY A 74 6.74 4.97 -6.53
CA GLY A 74 6.52 5.48 -7.89
C GLY A 74 7.79 5.75 -8.70
N TYR A 75 8.91 6.03 -8.03
CA TYR A 75 10.26 6.18 -8.62
C TYR A 75 11.30 5.18 -8.06
N ALA A 76 11.04 4.59 -6.90
CA ALA A 76 11.86 3.56 -6.29
C ALA A 76 10.95 2.59 -5.53
N ALA A 77 11.43 1.37 -5.31
CA ALA A 77 10.84 0.44 -4.39
C ALA A 77 11.70 0.40 -3.12
N ASN A 78 11.06 0.38 -1.95
CA ASN A 78 11.73 0.16 -0.68
C ASN A 78 11.12 -1.09 -0.04
N VAL A 79 11.92 -2.15 0.08
CA VAL A 79 11.49 -3.43 0.65
C VAL A 79 12.33 -3.72 1.87
N PHE A 80 11.71 -4.13 2.96
CA PHE A 80 12.45 -4.43 4.17
C PHE A 80 11.73 -5.49 4.99
N VAL A 81 12.53 -6.26 5.73
CA VAL A 81 12.06 -7.31 6.62
C VAL A 81 12.60 -7.06 8.03
N TYR A 82 11.78 -7.39 9.02
CA TYR A 82 12.21 -7.48 10.40
C TYR A 82 12.02 -8.90 10.90
N THR A 83 12.95 -9.35 11.73
CA THR A 83 12.73 -10.47 12.62
C THR A 83 13.07 -10.05 14.04
N LEU A 84 12.18 -10.36 14.97
CA LEU A 84 12.36 -10.15 16.40
C LEU A 84 12.24 -11.49 17.12
N ASP A 85 13.23 -11.85 17.92
CA ASP A 85 13.18 -13.02 18.80
C ASP A 85 12.72 -12.61 20.21
N TRP A 86 11.60 -13.14 20.69
CA TRP A 86 11.01 -12.73 21.96
C TRP A 86 11.82 -13.14 23.17
N SER A 87 12.62 -14.22 23.07
CA SER A 87 13.39 -14.74 24.19
C SER A 87 14.65 -13.91 24.47
N THR A 88 15.23 -13.35 23.41
CA THR A 88 16.48 -12.58 23.47
C THR A 88 16.27 -11.09 23.26
N SER A 89 15.08 -10.68 22.84
CA SER A 89 14.76 -9.33 22.35
C SER A 89 15.65 -8.88 21.18
N ALA A 90 16.30 -9.82 20.48
CA ALA A 90 17.14 -9.51 19.34
C ALA A 90 16.27 -9.13 18.14
N LEU A 91 16.42 -7.88 17.68
CA LEU A 91 15.82 -7.36 16.46
C LEU A 91 16.86 -7.37 15.34
N HIS A 92 16.49 -7.91 14.19
CA HIS A 92 17.26 -7.79 12.97
C HIS A 92 16.37 -7.19 11.89
N GLU A 93 16.90 -6.17 11.22
CA GLU A 93 16.27 -5.47 10.10
C GLU A 93 17.19 -5.59 8.89
N GLU A 94 16.60 -5.93 7.75
CA GLU A 94 17.29 -5.90 6.47
C GLU A 94 16.40 -5.19 5.45
N GLY A 95 16.96 -4.24 4.72
CA GLY A 95 16.24 -3.41 3.78
C GLY A 95 17.01 -3.19 2.48
N LEU A 96 16.28 -3.12 1.38
CA LEU A 96 16.79 -2.88 0.04
C LEU A 96 15.99 -1.75 -0.63
N ILE A 97 16.73 -0.85 -1.28
CA ILE A 97 16.16 0.14 -2.20
C ILE A 97 16.43 -0.36 -3.61
N LEU A 98 15.36 -0.53 -4.38
CA LEU A 98 15.38 -1.11 -5.72
C LEU A 98 14.71 -0.17 -6.73
N PRO A 99 14.93 -0.35 -8.04
CA PRO A 99 14.11 0.33 -9.06
C PRO A 99 12.62 0.03 -8.87
N ALA A 100 11.74 1.01 -9.12
CA ALA A 100 10.28 0.85 -8.92
C ALA A 100 9.67 -0.35 -9.66
N SER A 101 10.22 -0.71 -10.81
CA SER A 101 9.77 -1.88 -11.60
C SER A 101 10.05 -3.23 -10.94
N SER A 102 10.80 -3.25 -9.83
CA SER A 102 11.19 -4.50 -9.14
C SER A 102 10.09 -5.06 -8.26
N VAL A 103 9.02 -4.30 -8.00
CA VAL A 103 7.89 -4.73 -7.16
C VAL A 103 6.57 -4.54 -7.89
N HIS A 104 5.64 -5.46 -7.64
CA HIS A 104 4.25 -5.35 -8.09
C HIS A 104 3.35 -5.61 -6.89
N LEU A 105 2.64 -4.55 -6.46
CA LEU A 105 1.67 -4.64 -5.38
C LEU A 105 0.30 -5.00 -5.96
N PRO A 106 -0.45 -5.92 -5.33
CA PRO A 106 -1.80 -6.28 -5.73
C PRO A 106 -2.75 -5.08 -5.66
N ARG A 107 -3.88 -5.22 -6.34
CA ARG A 107 -5.02 -4.30 -6.27
C ARG A 107 -6.03 -4.77 -5.23
#